data_AF-A0A2V5V7N9-F1
#
_entry.id   AF-A0A2V5V7N9-F1
#
_cell.length_a   1.000
_cell.length_b   1.000
_cell.length_c   1.000
_cell.angle_alpha   90.00
_cell.angle_beta   90.00
_cell.angle_gamma   90.00
#
_symmetry.space_group_name_H-M   'P 1'
#
loop_
_entity.id
_entity.type
_entity.pdbx_description
1 polymer ?
#
loop_
_entity_poly.entity_id
_entity_poly.type
_entity_poly.pdbx_seq_one_letter_code
_entity_poly.pdbx_strand_id
1 'polypeptide(L)'
;MPATNTIGEQVLEAVVTGPDGANRLFTCTGIANLQMSLTRTQEQTTETWTFLVGPTLPRPQFYRAIGTASVSLQRVDIQGAPAGFTVHIVSVEADWDDESERVEMRVEVLLSSDMIGVNINQLRYWVTILAKI
;
A
#
# COMPACT_ATOMS: atom_id res chain seq x y z
N MET A 1 -5.03 -5.31 -11.79
CA MET A 1 -4.70 -5.28 -10.35
C MET A 1 -5.99 -5.00 -9.61
N PRO A 2 -6.39 -5.77 -8.59
CA PRO A 2 -7.54 -5.42 -7.76
C PRO A 2 -7.34 -4.04 -7.12
N ALA A 3 -8.29 -3.14 -7.38
CA ALA A 3 -8.35 -1.83 -6.74
C ALA A 3 -9.12 -1.93 -5.43
N THR A 4 -8.71 -1.14 -4.44
CA THR A 4 -9.39 -1.08 -3.15
C THR A 4 -9.48 0.33 -2.57
N ASN A 5 -10.30 0.47 -1.54
CA ASN A 5 -10.48 1.71 -0.81
C ASN A 5 -9.57 1.79 0.41
N THR A 6 -9.18 3.01 0.75
CA THR A 6 -8.50 3.34 2.00
C THR A 6 -9.50 3.77 3.07
N ILE A 7 -9.15 3.55 4.34
CA ILE A 7 -9.91 4.01 5.51
C ILE A 7 -8.98 4.67 6.52
N GLY A 8 -9.53 5.64 7.28
CA GLY A 8 -8.80 6.31 8.35
C GLY A 8 -7.58 7.10 7.86
N GLU A 9 -7.63 7.65 6.65
CA GLU A 9 -6.53 8.44 6.11
C GLU A 9 -6.30 9.69 6.97
N GLN A 10 -5.04 9.90 7.34
CA GLN A 10 -4.54 11.10 8.01
C GLN A 10 -3.51 11.75 7.12
N VAL A 11 -3.65 13.06 6.92
CA VAL A 11 -2.76 13.85 6.08
C VAL A 11 -2.14 14.96 6.93
N LEU A 12 -0.81 15.02 6.95
CA LEU A 12 -0.05 16.13 7.48
C LEU A 12 0.56 16.91 6.31
N GLU A 13 0.26 18.20 6.23
CA GLU A 13 0.87 19.12 5.28
C GLU A 13 1.98 19.93 5.99
N ALA A 14 3.16 19.97 5.38
CA ALA A 14 4.27 20.78 5.83
C ALA A 14 4.76 21.71 4.71
N VAL A 15 5.06 22.95 5.09
CA VAL A 15 5.81 23.87 4.21
C VAL A 15 7.27 23.45 4.22
N VAL A 16 7.85 23.24 3.04
CA VAL A 16 9.24 22.80 2.87
C VAL A 16 9.97 23.67 1.85
N THR A 17 11.28 23.57 1.81
CA THR A 17 12.11 24.10 0.72
C THR A 17 12.68 22.92 -0.06
N GLY A 18 11.88 22.39 -0.99
CA GLY A 18 12.25 21.25 -1.83
C GLY A 18 12.95 21.67 -3.13
N PRO A 19 13.45 20.69 -3.89
CA PRO A 19 14.00 20.92 -5.23
C PRO A 19 12.95 21.52 -6.19
N ASP A 20 13.42 22.22 -7.22
CA ASP A 20 12.62 22.72 -8.36
C ASP A 20 11.38 23.55 -7.98
N GLY A 21 11.46 24.22 -6.83
CA GLY A 21 10.38 25.06 -6.31
C GLY A 21 9.26 24.29 -5.63
N ALA A 22 9.43 22.98 -5.37
CA ALA A 22 8.53 22.25 -4.49
C ALA A 22 8.54 22.87 -3.09
N ASN A 23 7.35 23.19 -2.59
CA ASN A 23 7.18 23.99 -1.38
C ASN A 23 6.17 23.37 -0.39
N ARG A 24 5.65 22.18 -0.71
CA ARG A 24 4.73 21.40 0.14
C ARG A 24 5.13 19.95 0.18
N LEU A 25 5.12 19.39 1.39
CA LEU A 25 5.27 17.96 1.63
C LEU A 25 4.01 17.46 2.34
N PHE A 26 3.30 16.54 1.71
CA PHE A 26 2.20 15.81 2.34
C PHE A 26 2.72 14.48 2.87
N THR A 27 2.38 14.16 4.11
CA THR A 27 2.57 12.83 4.70
C THR A 27 1.20 12.22 4.90
N CYS A 28 0.91 11.16 4.16
CA CYS A 28 -0.37 10.47 4.16
C CYS A 28 -0.20 9.09 4.79
N THR A 29 -1.00 8.79 5.80
CA THR A 29 -1.01 7.47 6.45
C THR A 29 -2.42 6.96 6.55
N GLY A 30 -2.61 5.65 6.46
CA GLY A 30 -3.94 5.07 6.52
C GLY A 30 -3.89 3.55 6.38
N ILE A 31 -5.07 2.98 6.15
CA ILE A 31 -5.24 1.54 5.97
C ILE A 31 -5.86 1.29 4.60
N ALA A 32 -5.28 0.38 3.82
CA ALA A 32 -5.92 -0.19 2.65
C ALA A 32 -6.54 -1.53 3.04
N ASN A 33 -7.84 -1.71 2.80
CA ASN A 33 -8.49 -3.00 3.02
C ASN A 33 -8.21 -3.88 1.82
N LEU A 34 -7.75 -5.11 2.02
CA LEU A 34 -7.58 -6.04 0.91
C LEU A 34 -8.11 -7.41 1.28
N GLN A 35 -8.17 -8.31 0.31
CA GLN A 35 -8.58 -9.68 0.57
C GLN A 35 -7.70 -10.62 -0.23
N MET A 36 -6.57 -10.98 0.37
CA MET A 36 -5.63 -11.94 -0.19
C MET A 36 -5.62 -13.16 0.71
N SER A 37 -5.82 -14.35 0.13
CA SER A 37 -5.98 -15.59 0.89
C SER A 37 -5.19 -16.71 0.24
N LEU A 38 -4.49 -17.48 1.07
CA LEU A 38 -3.89 -18.75 0.71
C LEU A 38 -4.66 -19.86 1.43
N THR A 39 -5.20 -20.80 0.67
CA THR A 39 -5.91 -21.96 1.22
C THR A 39 -4.95 -23.14 1.39
N ARG A 40 -5.39 -24.19 2.09
CA ARG A 40 -4.61 -25.42 2.32
C ARG A 40 -4.33 -26.26 1.07
N THR A 41 -4.67 -25.75 -0.11
CA THR A 41 -4.46 -26.42 -1.41
C THR A 41 -3.40 -25.70 -2.25
N GLN A 42 -2.81 -24.62 -1.71
CA GLN A 42 -1.86 -23.78 -2.42
C GLN A 42 -0.66 -23.48 -1.50
N GLU A 43 0.54 -23.57 -2.06
CA GLU A 43 1.78 -23.28 -1.32
C GLU A 43 2.15 -21.80 -1.39
N GLN A 44 1.71 -21.09 -2.44
CA GLN A 44 1.98 -19.67 -2.62
C GLN A 44 0.95 -18.96 -3.50
N THR A 45 0.80 -17.65 -3.30
CA THR A 45 0.08 -16.74 -4.19
C THR A 45 0.70 -15.34 -4.11
N THR A 46 0.66 -14.61 -5.24
CA THR A 46 1.18 -13.24 -5.34
C THR A 46 0.10 -12.36 -5.95
N GLU A 47 -0.17 -11.21 -5.33
CA GLU A 47 -1.16 -10.25 -5.78
C GLU A 47 -0.63 -8.82 -5.68
N THR A 48 -0.89 -8.01 -6.71
CA THR A 48 -0.64 -6.56 -6.70
C THR A 48 -1.93 -5.82 -6.47
N TRP A 49 -2.00 -5.05 -5.38
CA TRP A 49 -3.15 -4.25 -4.99
C TRP A 49 -2.92 -2.78 -5.30
N THR A 50 -3.96 -2.07 -5.77
CA THR A 50 -3.88 -0.62 -5.99
C THR A 50 -4.91 0.17 -5.19
N PHE A 51 -4.53 1.38 -4.77
CA PHE A 51 -5.41 2.30 -4.05
C PHE A 51 -4.89 3.75 -4.11
N LEU A 52 -5.81 4.70 -4.09
CA LEU A 52 -5.50 6.14 -4.16
C LEU A 52 -5.23 6.74 -2.78
N VAL A 53 -4.22 7.59 -2.67
CA VAL A 53 -3.73 8.20 -1.41
C VAL A 53 -3.57 9.71 -1.55
N GLY A 54 -3.90 10.44 -0.48
CA GLY A 54 -3.57 11.85 -0.34
C GLY A 54 -4.43 12.80 -1.18
N PRO A 55 -4.03 14.09 -1.29
CA PRO A 55 -4.81 15.12 -1.95
C PRO A 55 -4.84 14.96 -3.48
N THR A 56 -5.81 15.61 -4.11
CA THR A 56 -5.85 15.82 -5.56
C THR A 56 -4.87 16.92 -5.93
N LEU A 57 -3.91 16.61 -6.80
CA LEU A 57 -2.84 17.49 -7.26
C LEU A 57 -2.80 17.44 -8.80
N PRO A 58 -3.06 18.54 -9.51
CA PRO A 58 -2.82 18.62 -10.95
C PRO A 58 -1.37 18.27 -11.29
N ARG A 59 -1.13 17.70 -12.49
CA ARG A 59 0.22 17.26 -12.92
C ARG A 59 1.34 18.28 -12.68
N PRO A 60 1.18 19.59 -12.91
CA PRO A 60 2.24 20.57 -12.67
C PRO A 60 2.60 20.78 -11.19
N GLN A 61 1.72 20.38 -10.28
CA GLN A 61 1.91 20.51 -8.83
C GLN A 61 2.56 19.26 -8.23
N PHE A 62 2.32 18.08 -8.79
CA PHE A 62 2.97 16.85 -8.35
C PHE A 62 4.45 16.82 -8.77
N TYR A 63 5.34 16.54 -7.82
CA TYR A 63 6.77 16.40 -8.10
C TYR A 63 7.25 14.96 -7.93
N ARG A 64 6.96 14.32 -6.78
CA ARG A 64 7.27 12.91 -6.53
C ARG A 64 6.44 12.36 -5.39
N ALA A 65 6.26 11.05 -5.36
CA ALA A 65 5.78 10.32 -4.20
C ALA A 65 6.74 9.19 -3.82
N ILE A 66 6.79 8.87 -2.52
CA ILE A 66 7.51 7.72 -1.99
C ILE A 66 6.59 7.03 -0.99
N GLY A 67 6.33 5.75 -1.23
CA GLY A 67 5.43 4.93 -0.42
C GLY A 67 6.14 3.80 0.30
N THR A 68 5.57 3.39 1.43
CA THR A 68 5.85 2.11 2.09
C THR A 68 4.54 1.50 2.57
N ALA A 69 4.50 0.18 2.66
CA ALA A 69 3.34 -0.58 3.12
C ALA A 69 3.79 -1.73 4.03
N SER A 70 2.92 -2.11 4.96
CA SER A 70 3.12 -3.22 5.88
C SER A 70 1.81 -3.93 6.15
N VAL A 71 1.87 -5.21 6.48
CA VAL A 71 0.69 -5.98 6.89
C VAL A 71 0.21 -5.48 8.25
N SER A 72 -1.07 -5.11 8.34
CA SER A 72 -1.66 -4.60 9.59
C SER A 72 -2.72 -5.53 10.18
N LEU A 73 -3.38 -6.35 9.36
CA LEU A 73 -4.32 -7.38 9.81
C LEU A 73 -4.16 -8.66 9.00
N GLN A 74 -3.86 -9.75 9.71
CA GLN A 74 -3.78 -11.10 9.15
C GLN A 74 -4.45 -12.12 10.06
N ARG A 75 -4.96 -13.18 9.47
CA ARG A 75 -5.47 -14.37 10.17
C ARG A 75 -4.78 -15.62 9.65
N VAL A 76 -4.29 -16.42 10.56
CA VAL A 76 -3.63 -17.71 10.27
C VAL A 76 -4.44 -18.82 10.92
N ASP A 77 -4.74 -19.88 10.15
CA ASP A 77 -5.48 -21.07 10.59
C ASP A 77 -4.60 -22.32 10.47
N ILE A 78 -4.11 -22.77 11.64
CA ILE A 78 -3.17 -23.89 11.81
C ILE A 78 -3.92 -25.08 12.41
N GLN A 79 -3.91 -26.23 11.73
CA GLN A 79 -4.56 -27.48 12.20
C GLN A 79 -3.58 -28.56 12.69
N GLY A 80 -2.28 -28.39 12.49
CA GLY A 80 -1.24 -29.32 12.92
C GLY A 80 0.13 -28.64 12.92
N ALA A 81 1.07 -29.15 13.73
CA ALA A 81 2.41 -28.59 13.87
C ALA A 81 3.49 -29.58 13.40
N PRO A 82 4.62 -29.09 12.86
CA PRO A 82 4.95 -27.68 12.62
C PRO A 82 4.31 -27.11 11.34
N ALA A 83 4.02 -25.81 11.34
CA ALA A 83 3.46 -25.10 10.19
C ALA A 83 4.20 -23.77 9.98
N GLY A 84 4.75 -23.57 8.79
CA GLY A 84 5.38 -22.33 8.36
C GLY A 84 4.48 -21.50 7.44
N PHE A 85 4.63 -20.17 7.52
CA PHE A 85 4.13 -19.25 6.51
C PHE A 85 5.06 -18.05 6.39
N THR A 86 5.05 -17.43 5.21
CA THR A 86 5.74 -16.17 4.93
C THR A 86 4.75 -15.19 4.32
N VAL A 87 4.84 -13.94 4.77
CA VAL A 87 4.23 -12.81 4.11
C VAL A 87 5.34 -11.85 3.70
N HIS A 88 5.42 -11.54 2.42
CA HIS A 88 6.47 -10.69 1.88
C HIS A 88 5.85 -9.54 1.08
N ILE A 89 6.15 -8.30 1.47
CA ILE A 89 5.88 -7.13 0.64
C ILE A 89 7.00 -7.07 -0.40
N VAL A 90 6.69 -7.48 -1.63
CA VAL A 90 7.67 -7.66 -2.70
C VAL A 90 8.08 -6.33 -3.28
N SER A 91 7.09 -5.46 -3.54
CA SER A 91 7.30 -4.12 -4.08
C SER A 91 6.25 -3.14 -3.57
N VAL A 92 6.65 -1.88 -3.47
CA VAL A 92 5.77 -0.76 -3.17
C VAL A 92 6.13 0.37 -4.12
N GLU A 93 5.18 0.76 -4.95
CA GLU A 93 5.29 1.88 -5.87
C GLU A 93 4.26 2.95 -5.49
N ALA A 94 4.63 4.21 -5.68
CA ALA A 94 3.78 5.36 -5.49
C ALA A 94 3.96 6.28 -6.69
N ASP A 95 2.94 6.40 -7.53
CA ASP A 95 3.00 7.22 -8.74
C ASP A 95 1.76 8.11 -8.85
N TRP A 96 1.86 9.17 -9.62
CA TRP A 96 0.73 10.06 -9.89
C TRP A 96 -0.14 9.49 -11.00
N ASP A 97 -1.44 9.38 -10.72
CA ASP A 97 -2.47 8.88 -11.62
C ASP A 97 -3.16 10.04 -12.33
N ASP A 98 -3.17 10.03 -13.67
CA ASP A 98 -3.68 11.15 -14.46
C ASP A 98 -5.20 11.21 -14.54
N GLU A 99 -5.88 10.08 -14.39
CA GLU A 99 -7.34 10.03 -14.34
C GLU A 99 -7.92 10.57 -13.03
N SER A 100 -7.29 10.28 -11.88
CA SER A 100 -7.77 10.74 -10.57
C SER A 100 -7.06 11.98 -10.03
N GLU A 101 -5.93 12.37 -10.65
CA GLU A 101 -5.02 13.40 -10.18
C GLU A 101 -4.53 13.18 -8.73
N ARG A 102 -4.49 11.92 -8.27
CA ARG A 102 -4.02 11.53 -6.93
C ARG A 102 -2.83 10.59 -7.05
N VAL A 103 -2.19 10.29 -5.92
CA VAL A 103 -1.14 9.27 -5.90
C VAL A 103 -1.79 7.88 -5.85
N GLU A 104 -1.53 7.05 -6.85
CA GLU A 104 -1.83 5.63 -6.82
C GLU A 104 -0.67 4.88 -6.16
N MET A 105 -1.01 4.12 -5.12
CA MET A 105 -0.13 3.12 -4.53
C MET A 105 -0.31 1.80 -5.25
N ARG A 106 0.79 1.11 -5.57
CA ARG A 106 0.79 -0.28 -6.05
C ARG A 106 1.63 -1.11 -5.10
N VAL A 107 1.01 -2.08 -4.44
CA VAL A 107 1.68 -2.94 -3.45
C VAL A 107 1.57 -4.38 -3.90
N GLU A 108 2.71 -4.99 -4.19
CA GLU A 108 2.79 -6.42 -4.47
C GLU A 108 3.08 -7.19 -3.19
N VAL A 109 2.22 -8.17 -2.92
CA VAL A 109 2.32 -9.02 -1.74
C VAL A 109 2.45 -10.46 -2.21
N LEU A 110 3.39 -11.19 -1.62
CA LEU A 110 3.54 -12.63 -1.75
C LEU A 110 3.16 -13.28 -0.43
N LEU A 111 2.28 -14.27 -0.51
CA LEU A 111 1.96 -15.20 0.55
C LEU A 111 2.52 -16.57 0.20
N SER A 112 3.18 -17.22 1.15
CA SER A 112 3.51 -18.64 1.05
C SER A 112 3.27 -19.37 2.37
N SER A 113 2.95 -20.66 2.31
CA SER A 113 2.75 -21.48 3.51
C SER A 113 2.92 -22.97 3.24
N ASP A 114 3.16 -23.72 4.32
CA ASP A 114 3.18 -25.20 4.31
C ASP A 114 1.75 -25.77 4.35
N MET A 115 0.90 -25.34 3.41
CA MET A 115 -0.50 -25.75 3.27
C MET A 115 -1.38 -25.44 4.50
N ILE A 116 -1.17 -24.29 5.13
CA ILE A 116 -2.08 -23.72 6.14
C ILE A 116 -2.93 -22.60 5.56
N GLY A 117 -4.02 -22.25 6.25
CA GLY A 117 -4.86 -21.12 5.83
C GLY A 117 -4.23 -19.80 6.26
N VAL A 118 -3.93 -18.89 5.33
CA VAL A 118 -3.44 -17.54 5.63
C VAL A 118 -4.31 -16.53 4.93
N ASN A 119 -4.80 -15.53 5.66
CA ASN A 119 -5.58 -14.43 5.10
C ASN A 119 -4.91 -13.12 5.50
N ILE A 120 -4.70 -12.23 4.53
CA ILE A 120 -4.38 -10.83 4.77
C ILE A 120 -5.64 -10.03 4.48
N ASN A 121 -5.99 -9.14 5.41
CA ASN A 121 -7.18 -8.31 5.28
C ASN A 121 -6.87 -6.81 5.22
N GLN A 122 -5.70 -6.40 5.71
CA GLN A 122 -5.34 -4.98 5.72
C GLN A 122 -3.84 -4.76 5.54
N LEU A 123 -3.51 -3.73 4.79
CA LEU A 123 -2.20 -3.09 4.79
C LEU A 123 -2.30 -1.73 5.47
N ARG A 124 -1.26 -1.36 6.23
CA ARG A 124 -1.03 0.02 6.64
C ARG A 124 -0.02 0.65 5.70
N TYR A 125 -0.33 1.84 5.20
CA TYR A 125 0.53 2.59 4.30
C TYR A 125 1.07 3.88 4.95
N TRP A 126 2.23 4.30 4.45
CA TRP A 126 2.80 5.62 4.69
C TRP A 126 3.35 6.14 3.38
N VAL A 127 2.89 7.32 2.96
CA VAL A 127 3.27 7.94 1.69
C VAL A 127 3.69 9.37 1.95
N THR A 128 4.83 9.76 1.39
CA THR A 128 5.24 11.17 1.32
C THR A 128 5.08 11.67 -0.11
N ILE A 129 4.43 12.81 -0.28
CA ILE A 129 4.15 13.42 -1.58
C ILE A 129 4.76 14.82 -1.56
N LEU A 130 5.71 15.07 -2.44
CA LEU A 130 6.32 16.38 -2.61
C LEU A 130 5.60 17.12 -3.74
N ALA A 131 5.21 18.36 -3.48
CA ALA A 131 4.42 19.16 -4.39
C ALA A 131 4.86 20.62 -4.44
N LYS A 132 4.43 21.30 -5.51
CA LYS A 132 4.59 22.74 -5.74
C LYS A 132 3.19 23.37 -5.84
N ILE A 133 2.80 24.12 -4.82
CA ILE A 133 1.49 24.77 -4.70
C ILE A 133 1.65 26.29 -4.65
#